data_AF-A0A6C0JD73-F1
#
_entry.id   AF-A0A6C0JD73-F1
#
_cell.length_a   1.000
_cell.length_b   1.000
_cell.length_c   1.000
_cell.angle_alpha   90.00
_cell.angle_beta   90.00
_cell.angle_gamma   90.00
#
_symmetry.space_group_name_H-M   'P 1'
#
loop_
_entity.id
_entity.type
_entity.pdbx_description
1 polymer ?
#
loop_
_entity_poly.entity_id
_entity_poly.type
_entity_poly.pdbx_seq_one_letter_code
_entity_poly.pdbx_strand_id
1 'polypeptide(L)'
;MLYNAPAKGEDGLYFVKALNDSKRKCLVQLNGVKIADVSGDIVMDLESEVNIARIQAIDTENLGAAVENAETWFGKKLSEKVVDGAYTSSIADGQITGERIEVMKVFNAEQEEMDFENVQSGKSCDVILEFAGLWFAKKSFGSSWNVVQVRVHPDPILDTYPDGFAFVDDEQ
;
A
#
# COMPACT_ATOMS: atom_id res chain seq x y z
N MET A 1 10.55 2.15 13.91
CA MET A 1 11.21 1.65 12.67
C MET A 1 12.70 1.95 12.67
N LEU A 2 13.50 1.06 12.07
CA LEU A 2 14.94 1.19 11.86
C LEU A 2 15.23 1.57 10.41
N TYR A 3 16.02 2.62 10.21
CA TYR A 3 16.42 3.12 8.90
C TYR A 3 17.93 3.04 8.71
N ASN A 4 18.38 2.73 7.49
CA ASN A 4 19.80 2.80 7.15
C ASN A 4 20.22 4.22 6.70
N ALA A 5 21.51 4.39 6.37
CA ALA A 5 21.96 5.62 5.73
C ALA A 5 21.49 5.68 4.27
N PRO A 6 21.15 6.87 3.73
CA PRO A 6 20.76 7.01 2.34
C PRO A 6 21.84 6.48 1.39
N ALA A 7 21.45 5.58 0.48
CA ALA A 7 22.31 5.04 -0.56
C ALA A 7 21.80 5.48 -1.93
N LYS A 8 22.71 5.86 -2.83
CA LYS A 8 22.34 6.25 -4.19
C LYS A 8 21.98 5.01 -5.01
N GLY A 9 20.76 4.98 -5.55
CA GLY A 9 20.28 3.96 -6.47
C GLY A 9 20.81 4.15 -7.89
N GLU A 10 20.57 3.15 -8.75
CA GLU A 10 20.98 3.17 -10.16
C GLU A 10 20.23 4.25 -10.98
N ASP A 11 19.03 4.60 -10.54
CA ASP A 11 18.19 5.70 -11.05
C ASP A 11 18.70 7.10 -10.66
N GLY A 12 19.74 7.17 -9.82
CA GLY A 12 20.32 8.39 -9.31
C GLY A 12 19.55 9.02 -8.14
N LEU A 13 18.46 8.41 -7.68
CA LEU A 13 17.75 8.78 -6.46
C LEU A 13 18.48 8.22 -5.24
N TYR A 14 18.25 8.79 -4.06
CA TYR A 14 18.72 8.19 -2.82
C TYR A 14 17.61 7.38 -2.19
N PHE A 15 17.97 6.26 -1.58
CA PHE A 15 17.04 5.36 -0.92
C PHE A 15 17.51 5.05 0.50
N VAL A 16 16.56 5.09 1.43
CA VAL A 16 16.75 4.67 2.82
C VAL A 16 15.85 3.46 3.06
N LYS A 17 16.45 2.30 3.29
CA LYS A 17 15.74 1.06 3.62
C LYS A 17 15.17 1.13 5.04
N ALA A 18 13.93 0.68 5.18
CA ALA A 18 13.26 0.49 6.47
C ALA A 18 13.25 -0.99 6.88
N LEU A 19 13.40 -1.22 8.19
CA LEU A 19 13.13 -2.48 8.86
C LEU A 19 12.36 -2.20 10.15
N ASN A 20 11.62 -3.17 10.66
CA ASN A 20 11.01 -3.07 11.98
C ASN A 20 12.08 -3.24 13.08
N ASP A 21 11.68 -3.05 14.33
CA ASP A 21 12.61 -3.09 15.48
C ASP A 21 13.24 -4.48 15.69
N SER A 22 12.63 -5.53 15.13
CA SER A 22 13.17 -6.90 15.07
C SER A 22 14.07 -7.15 13.86
N LYS A 23 14.47 -6.09 13.12
CA LYS A 23 15.27 -6.14 11.89
C LYS A 23 14.63 -6.98 10.77
N ARG A 24 13.30 -7.04 10.72
CA ARG A 24 12.52 -7.71 9.67
C ARG A 24 11.77 -6.69 8.81
N LYS A 25 11.16 -7.15 7.71
CA LYS A 25 10.32 -6.32 6.83
C LYS A 25 9.18 -5.65 7.60
N CYS A 26 8.87 -4.41 7.26
CA CYS A 26 7.71 -3.68 7.78
C CYS A 26 6.47 -4.04 6.96
N LEU A 27 5.65 -4.97 7.45
CA LEU A 27 4.46 -5.44 6.73
C LEU A 27 3.19 -4.78 7.26
N VAL A 28 2.32 -4.35 6.35
CA VAL A 28 1.00 -3.79 6.65
C VAL A 28 -0.04 -4.56 5.83
N GLN A 29 -1.07 -5.06 6.50
CA GLN A 29 -2.22 -5.66 5.83
C GLN A 29 -3.30 -4.61 5.60
N LEU A 30 -3.84 -4.56 4.39
CA LEU A 30 -4.99 -3.77 4.00
C LEU A 30 -6.08 -4.75 3.56
N ASN A 31 -7.31 -4.55 4.03
CA ASN A 31 -8.40 -5.48 3.75
C ASN A 31 -9.48 -4.83 2.90
N GLY A 32 -10.06 -5.60 1.98
CA GLY A 32 -11.15 -5.16 1.11
C GLY A 32 -10.82 -3.92 0.29
N VAL A 33 -9.56 -3.72 -0.10
CA VAL A 33 -9.17 -2.65 -1.03
C VAL A 33 -9.70 -2.97 -2.41
N LYS A 34 -9.94 -1.95 -3.23
CA LYS A 34 -10.35 -2.13 -4.62
C LYS A 34 -9.17 -1.84 -5.55
N ILE A 35 -8.89 -2.74 -6.49
CA ILE A 35 -7.82 -2.54 -7.46
C ILE A 35 -8.27 -1.46 -8.46
N ALA A 36 -7.50 -0.39 -8.60
CA ALA A 36 -7.77 0.69 -9.54
C ALA A 36 -7.01 0.47 -10.87
N ASP A 37 -5.71 0.18 -10.79
CA ASP A 37 -4.87 -0.08 -11.96
C ASP A 37 -3.80 -1.15 -11.68
N VAL A 38 -3.43 -1.88 -12.74
CA VAL A 38 -2.40 -2.93 -12.73
C VAL A 38 -1.49 -2.86 -13.96
N SER A 39 -1.58 -1.78 -14.76
CA SER A 39 -0.79 -1.63 -15.98
C SER A 39 0.72 -1.40 -15.72
N GLY A 40 1.07 -0.93 -14.53
CA GLY A 40 2.44 -0.81 -14.02
C GLY A 40 2.49 -1.21 -12.54
N ASP A 41 2.78 -0.24 -11.68
CA ASP A 41 2.58 -0.40 -10.25
C ASP A 41 1.09 -0.62 -9.95
N ILE A 42 0.81 -1.36 -8.87
CA ILE A 42 -0.55 -1.71 -8.47
C ILE A 42 -1.12 -0.55 -7.68
N VAL A 43 -2.20 0.04 -8.21
CA VAL A 43 -2.92 1.15 -7.57
C VAL A 43 -4.17 0.58 -6.90
N MET A 44 -4.40 0.94 -5.63
CA MET A 44 -5.48 0.41 -4.81
C MET A 44 -6.26 1.54 -4.12
N ASP A 45 -7.58 1.55 -4.26
CA ASP A 45 -8.48 2.36 -3.45
C ASP A 45 -8.60 1.74 -2.05
N LEU A 46 -8.35 2.55 -1.01
CA LEU A 46 -8.29 2.04 0.36
C LEU A 46 -9.66 1.70 0.96
N GLU A 47 -10.73 2.35 0.48
CA GLU A 47 -12.17 2.14 0.81
C GLU A 47 -12.55 2.23 2.31
N SER A 48 -11.59 2.26 3.23
CA SER A 48 -11.80 2.16 4.67
C SER A 48 -10.88 3.08 5.45
N GLU A 49 -11.43 3.77 6.46
CA GLU A 49 -10.69 4.60 7.41
C GLU A 49 -9.63 3.79 8.17
N VAL A 50 -9.85 2.49 8.39
CA VAL A 50 -8.86 1.61 9.06
C VAL A 50 -7.62 1.41 8.19
N ASN A 51 -7.83 1.20 6.89
CA ASN A 51 -6.73 1.07 5.93
C ASN A 51 -5.96 2.40 5.81
N ILE A 52 -6.68 3.52 5.73
CA ILE A 52 -6.10 4.87 5.72
C ILE A 52 -5.25 5.11 6.97
N ALA A 53 -5.79 4.84 8.16
CA ALA A 53 -5.10 5.05 9.43
C ALA A 53 -3.81 4.21 9.54
N ARG A 54 -3.80 2.98 9.03
CA ARG A 54 -2.61 2.12 9.01
C ARG A 54 -1.47 2.73 8.19
N ILE A 55 -1.78 3.27 7.02
CA ILE A 55 -0.78 3.90 6.15
C ILE A 55 -0.33 5.25 6.73
N GLN A 56 -1.25 6.05 7.26
CA GLN A 56 -0.93 7.34 7.90
C GLN A 56 -0.07 7.19 9.16
N ALA A 57 -0.21 6.09 9.91
CA ALA A 57 0.68 5.79 11.02
C ALA A 57 2.13 5.64 10.56
N ILE A 58 2.37 4.97 9.43
CA ILE A 58 3.69 4.85 8.81
C ILE A 58 4.20 6.20 8.32
N ASP A 59 3.36 7.01 7.67
CA ASP A 59 3.73 8.37 7.25
C ASP A 59 4.13 9.25 8.44
N THR A 60 3.43 9.13 9.57
CA THR A 60 3.74 9.87 10.80
C THR A 60 5.10 9.45 11.37
N GLU A 61 5.39 8.14 11.40
CA GLU A 61 6.71 7.64 11.81
C GLU A 61 7.83 8.09 10.85
N ASN A 62 7.56 8.14 9.55
CA ASN A 62 8.50 8.59 8.53
C ASN A 62 8.89 10.06 8.72
N LEU A 63 7.91 10.92 8.97
CA LEU A 63 8.12 12.34 9.25
C LEU A 63 8.96 12.55 10.51
N GLY A 64 8.62 11.84 11.60
CA GLY A 64 9.40 11.87 12.84
C GLY A 64 10.85 11.45 12.61
N ALA A 65 11.05 10.32 11.92
CA ALA A 65 12.39 9.83 11.59
C ALA A 65 13.17 10.79 10.70
N ALA A 66 12.52 11.46 9.74
CA ALA A 66 13.16 12.43 8.86
C ALA A 66 13.62 13.69 9.61
N VAL A 67 12.88 14.13 10.62
CA VAL A 67 13.28 15.23 11.50
C VAL A 67 14.48 14.82 12.36
N GLU A 68 14.42 13.64 12.99
CA GLU A 68 15.51 13.12 13.83
C GLU A 68 16.81 12.91 13.05
N ASN A 69 16.70 12.46 11.79
CA ASN A 69 17.84 12.14 10.95
C ASN A 69 18.21 13.26 9.97
N ALA A 70 17.67 14.47 10.14
CA ALA A 70 17.72 15.51 9.11
C ALA A 70 19.14 15.88 8.66
N GLU A 71 20.10 15.94 9.59
CA GLU A 71 21.50 16.22 9.26
C GLU A 71 22.13 15.15 8.39
N THR A 72 21.80 13.88 8.63
CA THR A 72 22.36 12.74 7.88
C THR A 72 21.66 12.57 6.53
N TRP A 73 20.33 12.73 6.49
CA TRP A 73 19.55 12.48 5.29
C TRP A 73 19.54 13.65 4.31
N PHE A 74 19.57 14.89 4.81
CA PHE A 74 19.49 16.10 3.99
C PHE A 74 20.76 16.96 4.03
N GLY A 75 21.78 16.54 4.81
CA GLY A 75 23.05 17.25 4.95
C GLY A 75 22.98 18.52 5.82
N LYS A 76 21.84 18.79 6.47
CA LYS A 76 21.61 19.95 7.33
C LYS A 76 20.40 19.74 8.24
N LYS A 77 20.33 20.49 9.34
CA LYS A 77 19.11 20.56 10.14
C LYS A 77 17.96 21.16 9.33
N LEU A 78 16.79 20.54 9.44
CA LEU A 78 15.53 21.03 8.89
C LEU A 78 14.53 21.19 10.05
N SER A 79 13.61 22.14 9.94
CA SER A 79 12.46 22.21 10.84
C SER A 79 11.39 21.21 10.41
N GLU A 80 10.54 20.79 11.34
CA GLU A 80 9.38 19.92 11.08
C GLU A 80 8.57 20.41 9.88
N LYS A 81 8.20 21.70 9.86
CA LYS A 81 7.47 22.32 8.74
C LYS A 81 8.14 22.14 7.37
N VAL A 82 9.48 22.16 7.31
CA VAL A 82 10.21 21.97 6.05
C VAL A 82 10.20 20.49 5.65
N VAL A 83 10.33 19.59 6.61
CA VAL A 83 10.22 18.14 6.39
C VAL A 83 8.82 17.78 5.90
N ASP A 84 7.78 18.26 6.57
CA ASP A 84 6.38 18.06 6.18
C ASP A 84 6.11 18.53 4.75
N GLY A 85 6.59 19.72 4.40
CA GLY A 85 6.41 20.28 3.05
C GLY A 85 7.20 19.57 1.95
N ALA A 86 8.22 18.79 2.32
CA ALA A 86 8.99 17.97 1.39
C ALA A 86 8.44 16.54 1.26
N TYR A 87 7.65 16.09 2.23
CA TYR A 87 7.14 14.73 2.27
C TYR A 87 6.00 14.53 1.27
N THR A 88 6.12 13.45 0.51
CA THR A 88 5.07 12.96 -0.38
C THR A 88 4.29 11.90 0.37
N SER A 89 3.03 12.23 0.71
CA SER A 89 2.09 11.32 1.37
C SER A 89 2.01 9.99 0.63
N SER A 90 1.94 8.88 1.38
CA SER A 90 1.74 7.55 0.79
C SER A 90 0.34 7.41 0.17
N ILE A 91 -0.62 8.20 0.65
CA ILE A 91 -1.99 8.23 0.14
C ILE A 91 -2.18 9.48 -0.73
N ALA A 92 -2.63 9.28 -1.96
CA ALA A 92 -3.07 10.33 -2.87
C ALA A 92 -4.49 10.00 -3.35
N ASP A 93 -5.43 10.94 -3.21
CA ASP A 93 -6.83 10.78 -3.63
C ASP A 93 -7.53 9.50 -3.10
N GLY A 94 -7.18 9.09 -1.87
CA GLY A 94 -7.72 7.87 -1.25
C GLY A 94 -7.08 6.57 -1.72
N GLN A 95 -6.07 6.66 -2.59
CA GLN A 95 -5.35 5.54 -3.18
C GLN A 95 -3.95 5.40 -2.62
N ILE A 96 -3.44 4.17 -2.69
CA ILE A 96 -2.03 3.86 -2.48
C ILE A 96 -1.50 3.10 -3.69
N THR A 97 -0.23 3.36 -4.03
CA THR A 97 0.49 2.67 -5.10
C THR A 97 1.58 1.81 -4.52
N GLY A 98 1.69 0.57 -4.98
CA GLY A 98 2.76 -0.35 -4.60
C GLY A 98 3.38 -1.05 -5.80
N GLU A 99 4.70 -1.23 -5.76
CA GLU A 99 5.46 -1.94 -6.78
C GLU A 99 5.10 -3.43 -6.80
N ARG A 100 4.92 -3.98 -8.00
CA ARG A 100 4.82 -5.41 -8.21
C ARG A 100 6.23 -6.02 -8.24
N ILE A 101 6.58 -6.74 -7.17
CA ILE A 101 7.86 -7.44 -7.07
C ILE A 101 7.76 -8.89 -7.58
N GLU A 102 8.87 -9.46 -8.05
CA GLU A 102 8.92 -10.82 -8.59
C GLU A 102 8.44 -11.91 -7.62
N VAL A 103 8.65 -11.70 -6.32
CA VAL A 103 8.28 -12.66 -5.26
C VAL A 103 6.85 -12.51 -4.75
N MET A 104 6.07 -11.61 -5.36
CA MET A 104 4.66 -11.40 -5.02
C MET A 104 3.85 -12.68 -5.24
N LYS A 105 2.93 -12.98 -4.31
CA LYS A 105 2.01 -14.12 -4.43
C LYS A 105 0.55 -13.68 -4.47
N VAL A 106 -0.26 -14.40 -5.24
CA VAL A 106 -1.71 -14.16 -5.35
C VAL A 106 -2.45 -15.42 -4.91
N PHE A 107 -3.55 -15.24 -4.17
CA PHE A 107 -4.38 -16.32 -3.65
C PHE A 107 -5.87 -16.06 -3.89
N ASN A 108 -6.67 -17.12 -4.03
CA ASN A 108 -8.14 -17.04 -3.90
C ASN A 108 -8.59 -17.03 -2.42
N ALA A 109 -9.91 -17.04 -2.21
CA ALA A 109 -10.53 -17.14 -0.90
C ALA A 109 -10.19 -18.47 -0.19
N GLU A 110 -9.94 -19.54 -0.95
CA GLU A 110 -9.59 -20.88 -0.50
C GLU A 110 -8.09 -21.03 -0.17
N GLN A 111 -7.29 -19.95 -0.30
CA GLN A 111 -5.84 -19.91 -0.06
C GLN A 111 -5.01 -20.71 -1.07
N GLU A 112 -5.57 -20.99 -2.24
CA GLU A 112 -4.87 -21.60 -3.36
C GLU A 112 -4.16 -20.52 -4.16
N GLU A 113 -2.90 -20.78 -4.54
CA GLU A 113 -2.08 -19.83 -5.30
C GLU A 113 -2.60 -19.70 -6.74
N MET A 114 -2.61 -18.47 -7.25
CA MET A 114 -3.12 -18.11 -8.57
C MET A 114 -2.13 -17.22 -9.32
N ASP A 115 -2.33 -17.10 -10.64
CA ASP A 115 -1.57 -16.18 -11.47
C ASP A 115 -2.00 -14.72 -11.24
N PHE A 116 -1.04 -13.80 -11.43
CA PHE A 116 -1.27 -12.36 -11.31
C PHE A 116 -2.37 -11.83 -12.24
N GLU A 117 -2.64 -12.51 -13.36
CA GLU A 117 -3.71 -12.14 -14.31
C GLU A 117 -5.10 -12.06 -13.66
N ASN A 118 -5.27 -12.66 -12.48
CA ASN A 118 -6.50 -12.60 -11.69
C ASN A 118 -6.63 -11.35 -10.81
N VAL A 119 -5.55 -10.57 -10.66
CA VAL A 119 -5.58 -9.23 -10.03
C VAL A 119 -5.90 -8.22 -11.12
N GLN A 120 -7.16 -7.81 -11.20
CA GLN A 120 -7.67 -6.93 -12.25
C GLN A 120 -8.35 -5.70 -11.63
N SER A 121 -8.35 -4.59 -12.37
CA SER A 121 -9.09 -3.40 -11.99
C SER A 121 -10.55 -3.73 -11.68
N GLY A 122 -11.07 -3.17 -10.59
CA GLY A 122 -12.42 -3.41 -10.08
C GLY A 122 -12.55 -4.55 -9.08
N LYS A 123 -11.57 -5.47 -8.99
CA LYS A 123 -11.59 -6.56 -8.00
C LYS A 123 -11.40 -6.02 -6.58
N SER A 124 -12.12 -6.62 -5.64
CA SER A 124 -11.86 -6.43 -4.21
C SER A 124 -10.82 -7.44 -3.75
N CYS A 125 -9.86 -6.98 -2.96
CA CYS A 125 -8.72 -7.78 -2.51
C CYS A 125 -8.37 -7.46 -1.05
N ASP A 126 -7.76 -8.42 -0.37
CA ASP A 126 -6.87 -8.12 0.75
C ASP A 126 -5.44 -8.09 0.26
N VAL A 127 -4.63 -7.17 0.78
CA VAL A 127 -3.26 -6.94 0.31
C VAL A 127 -2.32 -6.82 1.49
N ILE A 128 -1.18 -7.51 1.41
CA ILE A 128 -0.05 -7.29 2.31
C ILE A 128 0.99 -6.45 1.58
N LEU A 129 1.22 -5.25 2.10
CA LEU A 129 2.25 -4.34 1.65
C LEU A 129 3.49 -4.46 2.52
N GLU A 130 4.66 -4.33 1.90
CA GLU A 130 5.92 -4.04 2.58
C GLU A 130 6.24 -2.55 2.43
N PHE A 131 6.40 -1.84 3.55
CA PHE A 131 7.09 -0.56 3.55
C PHE A 131 8.59 -0.82 3.38
N ALA A 132 9.09 -0.63 2.17
CA ALA A 132 10.46 -0.95 1.81
C ALA A 132 11.45 0.12 2.32
N GLY A 133 10.99 1.36 2.43
CA GLY A 133 11.81 2.49 2.80
C GLY A 133 11.33 3.82 2.24
N LEU A 134 12.24 4.80 2.25
CA LEU A 134 12.02 6.14 1.73
C LEU A 134 12.89 6.39 0.50
N TRP A 135 12.28 6.92 -0.56
CA TRP A 135 13.01 7.48 -1.70
C TRP A 135 13.21 8.99 -1.50
N PHE A 136 14.29 9.53 -2.06
CA PHE A 136 14.63 10.95 -2.01
C PHE A 136 14.94 11.45 -3.42
N ALA A 137 14.15 12.40 -3.88
CA ALA A 137 14.27 13.02 -5.19
C ALA A 137 14.29 14.54 -5.08
N LYS A 138 15.43 15.16 -5.39
CA LYS A 138 15.63 16.63 -5.34
C LYS A 138 15.30 17.22 -3.96
N LYS A 139 14.11 17.80 -3.81
CA LYS A 139 13.62 18.46 -2.59
C LYS A 139 12.45 17.71 -1.95
N SER A 140 12.13 16.53 -2.46
CA SER A 140 11.01 15.72 -2.02
C SER A 140 11.49 14.34 -1.61
N PHE A 141 10.77 13.73 -0.69
CA PHE A 141 10.98 12.34 -0.30
C PHE A 141 9.63 11.72 0.03
N GLY A 142 9.54 10.40 0.00
CA GLY A 142 8.28 9.70 0.25
C GLY A 142 8.49 8.21 0.41
N SER A 143 7.40 7.50 0.68
CA SER A 143 7.42 6.06 0.89
C SER A 143 7.60 5.28 -0.41
N SER A 144 8.27 4.14 -0.30
CA SER A 144 8.31 3.08 -1.29
C SER A 144 7.60 1.85 -0.71
N TRP A 145 6.63 1.33 -1.45
CA TRP A 145 5.76 0.23 -1.04
C TRP A 145 5.88 -0.90 -2.05
N ASN A 146 6.03 -2.14 -1.57
CA ASN A 146 5.96 -3.33 -2.40
C ASN A 146 4.69 -4.11 -2.10
N VAL A 147 4.02 -4.62 -3.14
CA VAL A 147 2.93 -5.57 -2.97
C VAL A 147 3.50 -6.98 -2.80
N VAL A 148 3.30 -7.59 -1.63
CA VAL A 148 3.90 -8.88 -1.27
C VAL A 148 2.92 -10.02 -1.45
N GLN A 149 1.69 -9.84 -0.99
CA GLN A 149 0.63 -10.83 -1.15
C GLN A 149 -0.69 -10.15 -1.49
N VAL A 150 -1.47 -10.79 -2.35
CA VAL A 150 -2.83 -10.39 -2.69
C VAL A 150 -3.75 -11.58 -2.52
N ARG A 151 -4.87 -11.39 -1.82
CA ARG A 151 -5.97 -12.34 -1.76
C ARG A 151 -7.16 -11.75 -2.52
N VAL A 152 -7.49 -12.32 -3.68
CA VAL A 152 -8.59 -11.86 -4.52
C VAL A 152 -9.90 -12.37 -3.92
N HIS A 153 -10.87 -11.48 -3.72
CA HIS A 153 -12.20 -11.87 -3.27
C HIS A 153 -13.03 -12.39 -4.45
N PRO A 154 -13.95 -13.34 -4.21
CA PRO A 154 -14.90 -13.72 -5.24
C PRO A 154 -15.73 -12.51 -5.67
N ASP A 155 -16.15 -12.48 -6.93
CA ASP A 155 -17.09 -11.45 -7.38
C ASP A 155 -18.38 -11.53 -6.55
N PRO A 156 -18.98 -10.39 -6.18
CA PRO A 156 -20.27 -10.41 -5.54
C PRO A 156 -21.26 -11.14 -6.43
N ILE A 157 -22.02 -12.07 -5.85
CA ILE A 157 -23.14 -12.69 -6.54
C ILE A 157 -24.17 -11.56 -6.76
N LEU A 158 -24.25 -11.07 -7.99
CA LEU A 158 -25.33 -10.20 -8.41
C LEU A 158 -26.58 -11.05 -8.43
N ASP A 159 -27.42 -10.91 -7.40
CA ASP A 159 -28.69 -11.63 -7.27
C ASP A 159 -29.44 -11.55 -8.61
N THR A 160 -29.48 -12.68 -9.30
CA THR A 160 -30.27 -12.82 -10.51
C THR A 160 -31.73 -12.74 -10.12
N TYR A 161 -32.54 -11.99 -10.88
CA TYR A 161 -33.99 -11.98 -10.68
C TYR A 161 -34.53 -13.42 -10.66
N PRO A 162 -35.59 -13.70 -9.88
CA PRO A 162 -36.20 -15.02 -9.89
C PRO A 162 -36.55 -15.43 -11.32
N ASP A 163 -36.09 -16.60 -11.76
CA ASP A 163 -36.40 -17.14 -13.09
C ASP A 163 -37.89 -17.51 -13.24
N GLY A 164 -38.70 -17.37 -12.18
CA GLY A 164 -40.11 -17.72 -12.15
C GLY A 164 -40.95 -16.91 -11.18
N PHE A 165 -42.22 -17.27 -11.07
CA PHE A 165 -43.19 -16.61 -10.19
C PHE A 165 -42.75 -16.74 -8.72
N ALA A 166 -42.46 -15.61 -8.07
CA ALA A 166 -41.86 -15.56 -6.73
C ALA A 166 -42.76 -14.86 -5.69
N PHE A 167 -44.04 -14.65 -6.01
CA PHE A 167 -44.99 -14.09 -5.05
C PHE A 167 -45.41 -15.19 -4.07
N VAL A 168 -45.42 -14.84 -2.79
CA VAL A 168 -46.03 -15.66 -1.74
C VAL A 168 -47.44 -15.12 -1.54
N ASP A 169 -48.45 -15.97 -1.70
CA ASP A 169 -49.83 -15.61 -1.39
C ASP A 169 -49.99 -15.57 0.14
N ASP A 170 -50.57 -14.50 0.67
CA ASP A 170 -50.86 -14.39 2.10
C ASP A 170 -51.91 -15.45 2.49
N GLU A 171 -51.60 -16.28 3.49
CA GLU A 171 -52.59 -17.21 4.08
C GLU A 171 -53.71 -16.39 4.74
N GLN A 172 -54.96 -16.55 4.25
CA GLN A 172 -56.17 -15.92 4.80
C GLN A 172 -56.61 -16.50 6.15
#